data_AF-A0A349BNF1-F1
#
_entry.id   AF-A0A349BNF1-F1
#
_cell.length_a   1.000
_cell.length_b   1.000
_cell.length_c   1.000
_cell.angle_alpha   90.00
_cell.angle_beta   90.00
_cell.angle_gamma   90.00
#
_symmetry.space_group_name_H-M   'P 1'
#
loop_
_entity.id
_entity.type
_entity.pdbx_description
1 polymer ?
#
loop_
_entity_poly.entity_id
_entity_poly.type
_entity_poly.pdbx_seq_one_letter_code
_entity_poly.pdbx_strand_id
1 'polypeptide(L)'
;MGKIETNSPEMFIEEMERINSPLPERINTGPENIEAGLGKLVLTLIELIRTLMERQAMRRMEKGSLSDIEIERIGETLMKLENKVQELKELLGIKDEELNLNLGPLGNLM
;
A
#
# COMPACT_ATOMS: atom_id res chain seq x y z
N MET A 1 15.09 19.45 -16.85
CA MET A 1 14.01 18.45 -16.75
C MET A 1 14.44 17.44 -15.70
N GLY A 2 14.17 17.72 -14.42
CA GLY A 2 14.59 16.85 -13.32
C GLY A 2 13.84 15.54 -13.41
N LYS A 3 14.55 14.42 -13.44
CA LYS A 3 13.94 13.11 -13.22
C LYS A 3 13.36 13.15 -11.81
N ILE A 4 12.03 13.15 -11.71
CA ILE A 4 11.37 12.88 -10.45
C ILE A 4 11.67 11.40 -10.16
N GLU A 5 12.59 11.13 -9.25
CA GLU A 5 12.83 9.77 -8.76
C GLU A 5 11.65 9.39 -7.86
N THR A 6 10.55 8.97 -8.46
CA THR A 6 9.26 8.56 -7.82
C THR A 6 9.36 7.41 -6.79
N ASN A 7 10.56 7.05 -6.32
CA ASN A 7 10.81 5.90 -5.45
C ASN A 7 11.08 6.28 -3.97
N SER A 8 11.04 7.57 -3.63
CA SER A 8 11.24 8.04 -2.26
C SER A 8 9.92 8.03 -1.49
N PRO A 9 9.88 7.39 -0.30
CA PRO A 9 8.74 7.47 0.62
C PRO A 9 8.35 8.91 0.98
N GLU A 10 9.34 9.80 1.07
CA GLU A 10 9.16 11.20 1.43
C GLU A 10 8.37 11.96 0.34
N MET A 11 8.65 11.71 -0.94
CA MET A 11 7.87 12.33 -2.02
C MET A 11 6.42 11.84 -2.08
N PHE A 12 6.14 10.61 -1.64
CA PHE A 12 4.76 10.13 -1.52
C PHE A 12 4.00 10.93 -0.46
N ILE A 13 4.65 11.23 0.67
CA ILE A 13 4.08 12.07 1.73
C ILE A 13 3.85 13.49 1.21
N GLU A 14 4.83 14.09 0.54
CA GLU A 14 4.66 15.41 -0.08
C GLU A 14 3.52 15.46 -1.10
N GLU A 15 3.30 14.38 -1.85
CA GLU A 15 2.17 14.28 -2.78
C GLU A 15 0.83 14.16 -2.05
N MET A 16 0.78 13.44 -0.92
CA MET A 16 -0.41 13.38 -0.07
C MET A 16 -0.78 14.74 0.52
N GLU A 17 0.21 15.52 0.95
CA GLU A 17 0.00 16.91 1.39
C GLU A 17 -0.57 17.78 0.26
N ARG A 18 -0.10 17.61 -0.99
CA ARG A 18 -0.62 18.33 -2.16
C ARG A 18 -2.08 17.99 -2.48
N ILE A 19 -2.48 16.73 -2.30
CA ILE A 19 -3.83 16.24 -2.64
C ILE A 19 -4.90 16.69 -1.62
N ASN A 20 -4.51 17.17 -0.43
CA ASN A 20 -5.43 17.61 0.63
C ASN A 20 -6.15 18.95 0.39
N SER A 21 -6.04 19.57 -0.79
CA SER A 21 -7.00 20.61 -1.18
C SER A 21 -8.40 20.01 -1.35
N PRO A 22 -9.45 20.70 -0.88
CA PRO A 22 -10.49 20.13 -0.03
C PRO A 22 -11.16 18.92 -0.66
N LEU A 23 -10.80 17.72 -0.18
CA LEU A 23 -11.48 16.47 -0.52
C LEU A 23 -12.89 16.48 0.12
N PRO A 24 -13.91 15.94 -0.57
CA PRO A 24 -15.28 15.91 -0.07
C PRO A 24 -15.42 15.07 1.21
N GLU A 25 -16.20 15.60 2.15
CA GLU A 25 -16.51 15.15 3.54
C GLU A 25 -16.92 13.68 3.77
N ARG A 26 -16.92 12.82 2.75
CA ARG A 26 -17.47 11.44 2.81
C ARG A 26 -16.49 10.37 3.28
N ILE A 27 -15.27 10.73 3.67
CA ILE A 27 -14.40 9.85 4.46
C ILE A 27 -14.44 10.39 5.88
N ASN A 28 -15.16 9.69 6.77
CA ASN A 28 -15.31 10.07 8.18
C ASN A 28 -14.03 9.73 8.96
N THR A 29 -12.91 10.32 8.54
CA THR A 29 -11.70 10.49 9.34
C THR A 29 -11.82 11.87 9.94
N GLY A 30 -11.91 11.98 11.28
CA GLY A 30 -12.08 13.27 11.94
C GLY A 30 -11.09 14.32 11.43
N PRO A 31 -11.47 15.61 11.44
CA PRO A 31 -10.72 16.70 10.79
C PRO A 31 -9.28 16.90 11.28
N GLU A 32 -8.86 16.19 12.32
CA GLU A 32 -7.54 16.33 12.93
C GLU A 32 -6.43 15.47 12.28
N ASN A 33 -6.72 14.56 11.32
CA ASN A 33 -5.63 13.89 10.57
C ASN A 33 -6.07 13.21 9.25
N ILE A 34 -6.50 13.98 8.24
CA ILE A 34 -6.88 13.46 6.91
C ILE A 34 -5.69 12.77 6.22
N GLU A 35 -4.47 13.26 6.46
CA GLU A 35 -3.21 12.74 5.92
C GLU A 35 -2.95 11.30 6.35
N ALA A 36 -3.01 11.03 7.66
CA ALA A 36 -2.88 9.69 8.19
C ALA A 36 -4.02 8.76 7.70
N GLY A 37 -5.24 9.29 7.55
CA GLY A 37 -6.39 8.54 7.04
C GLY A 37 -6.22 8.08 5.59
N LEU A 38 -5.79 8.99 4.70
CA LEU A 38 -5.55 8.68 3.29
C LEU A 38 -4.31 7.79 3.11
N GLY A 39 -3.23 8.06 3.86
CA GLY A 39 -2.04 7.21 3.87
C GLY A 39 -2.37 5.78 4.28
N LYS A 40 -3.17 5.61 5.34
CA LYS A 40 -3.67 4.30 5.78
C LYS A 40 -4.52 3.61 4.71
N LEU A 41 -5.42 4.32 4.03
CA LEU A 41 -6.23 3.74 2.94
C LEU A 41 -5.34 3.22 1.79
N VAL A 42 -4.38 4.02 1.33
CA VAL A 42 -3.49 3.64 0.23
C VAL A 42 -2.59 2.47 0.63
N LEU A 43 -2.00 2.50 1.82
CA LEU A 43 -1.18 1.39 2.33
C LEU A 43 -2.00 0.11 2.46
N THR A 44 -3.23 0.20 2.95
CA THR A 44 -4.14 -0.95 3.02
C THR A 44 -4.42 -1.53 1.63
N LEU A 45 -4.64 -0.68 0.63
CA LEU A 45 -4.88 -1.13 -0.75
C LEU A 45 -3.63 -1.79 -1.35
N ILE A 46 -2.44 -1.25 -1.10
CA ILE A 46 -1.18 -1.83 -1.54
C ILE A 46 -0.99 -3.23 -0.94
N GLU A 47 -1.24 -3.39 0.37
CA GLU A 47 -1.12 -4.69 1.07
C GLU A 47 -2.13 -5.72 0.57
N LEU A 48 -3.36 -5.28 0.29
CA LEU A 48 -4.37 -6.13 -0.33
C LEU A 48 -3.90 -6.63 -1.69
N ILE A 49 -3.42 -5.73 -2.56
CA ILE A 49 -2.93 -6.08 -3.90
C ILE A 49 -1.72 -7.02 -3.78
N ARG A 50 -0.78 -6.75 -2.87
CA ARG A 50 0.37 -7.61 -2.58
C ARG A 50 -0.10 -9.03 -2.21
N THR A 51 -1.01 -9.15 -1.25
CA THR A 51 -1.55 -10.44 -0.79
C THR A 51 -2.23 -11.20 -1.93
N LEU A 52 -2.98 -10.50 -2.79
CA LEU A 52 -3.61 -11.10 -3.96
C LEU A 52 -2.58 -11.59 -4.98
N MET A 53 -1.53 -10.79 -5.23
CA MET A 53 -0.45 -11.15 -6.13
C MET A 53 0.33 -12.37 -5.60
N GLU A 54 0.61 -12.44 -4.30
CA GLU A 54 1.23 -13.60 -3.64
C GLU A 54 0.39 -14.87 -3.83
N ARG A 55 -0.91 -14.78 -3.54
CA ARG A 55 -1.84 -15.91 -3.76
C ARG A 55 -1.88 -16.35 -5.22
N GLN A 56 -1.86 -15.40 -6.15
CA GLN A 56 -1.85 -15.73 -7.58
C GLN A 56 -0.51 -16.34 -8.01
N ALA A 57 0.61 -15.86 -7.47
CA ALA A 57 1.93 -16.44 -7.71
C ALA A 57 1.98 -17.90 -7.24
N MET A 58 1.54 -18.18 -6.01
CA MET A 58 1.43 -19.55 -5.49
C MET A 58 0.58 -20.44 -6.39
N ARG A 59 -0.62 -19.98 -6.77
CA ARG A 59 -1.51 -20.72 -7.69
C ARG A 59 -0.87 -21.01 -9.05
N ARG A 60 -0.07 -20.06 -9.57
CA ARG A 60 0.60 -20.22 -10.86
C ARG A 60 1.80 -21.15 -10.77
N MET A 61 2.52 -21.15 -9.64
CA MET A 61 3.58 -22.10 -9.30
C MET A 61 3.04 -23.53 -9.21
N GLU A 62 1.97 -23.73 -8.43
CA GLU A 62 1.32 -25.05 -8.28
C GLU A 62 0.84 -25.63 -9.62
N LYS A 63 0.42 -24.76 -10.55
CA LYS A 63 -0.01 -25.15 -11.90
C LYS A 63 1.14 -25.32 -12.91
N GLY A 64 2.39 -25.11 -12.50
CA GLY A 64 3.55 -25.17 -13.40
C GLY A 64 3.53 -24.11 -14.51
N SER A 65 2.83 -23.00 -14.30
CA SER A 65 2.63 -21.92 -15.29
C SER A 65 3.64 -20.77 -15.17
N LEU A 66 4.69 -20.98 -14.38
CA LEU A 66 5.82 -20.07 -14.18
C LEU A 66 7.12 -20.90 -14.21
N SER A 67 8.14 -20.34 -14.84
CA SER A 67 9.51 -20.83 -14.74
C SER A 67 10.17 -20.44 -13.41
N ASP A 68 11.22 -21.14 -13.01
CA ASP A 68 11.96 -20.85 -11.77
C ASP A 68 12.47 -19.40 -11.72
N ILE A 69 12.91 -18.87 -12.86
CA ILE A 69 13.37 -17.47 -12.99
C ILE A 69 12.21 -16.49 -12.77
N GLU A 70 11.01 -16.79 -13.26
CA GLU A 70 9.83 -15.95 -13.03
C GLU A 70 9.40 -15.98 -11.56
N ILE A 71 9.51 -17.14 -10.91
CA ILE A 71 9.23 -17.30 -9.48
C ILE A 71 10.17 -16.44 -8.65
N GLU A 72 11.47 -16.52 -8.92
CA GLU A 72 12.50 -15.72 -8.24
C GLU A 72 12.24 -14.22 -8.42
N ARG A 73 11.99 -13.77 -9.66
CA ARG A 73 11.70 -12.36 -9.95
C ARG A 73 10.44 -11.84 -9.23
N ILE A 74 9.40 -12.67 -9.13
CA ILE A 74 8.18 -12.31 -8.38
C ILE A 74 8.51 -12.17 -6.90
N GLY A 75 9.21 -13.14 -6.32
CA GLY A 75 9.66 -13.11 -4.91
C GLY A 75 10.46 -11.85 -4.59
N GLU A 76 11.47 -11.54 -5.40
CA GLU A 76 12.28 -10.32 -5.23
C GLU A 76 11.43 -9.04 -5.32
N THR A 77 10.47 -9.00 -6.24
CA THR A 77 9.62 -7.82 -6.42
C THR A 77 8.72 -7.60 -5.21
N LEU A 78 8.13 -8.68 -4.69
CA LEU A 78 7.26 -8.64 -3.51
C LEU A 78 8.05 -8.26 -2.25
N MET A 79 9.26 -8.79 -2.06
CA MET A 79 10.14 -8.39 -0.96
C MET A 79 10.52 -6.90 -1.02
N LYS A 80 10.84 -6.38 -2.21
CA LYS A 80 11.14 -4.94 -2.38
C LYS A 80 9.93 -4.07 -2.06
N LEU A 81 8.74 -4.51 -2.47
CA LEU A 81 7.49 -3.82 -2.16
C LEU A 81 7.22 -3.81 -0.65
N GLU A 82 7.37 -4.96 0.01
CA GLU A 82 7.21 -5.09 1.46
C GLU A 82 8.12 -4.14 2.23
N ASN A 83 9.41 -4.09 1.89
CA ASN A 83 10.36 -3.17 2.52
C ASN A 83 9.93 -1.70 2.35
N LYS A 84 9.47 -1.32 1.15
CA LYS A 84 9.02 0.05 0.87
C LYS A 84 7.75 0.41 1.65
N VAL A 85 6.83 -0.54 1.79
CA VAL A 85 5.62 -0.38 2.60
C VAL A 85 5.99 -0.20 4.07
N GLN A 86 6.99 -0.94 4.57
CA GLN A 86 7.48 -0.78 5.93
C GLN A 86 8.09 0.59 6.19
N GLU A 87 8.94 1.08 5.28
CA GLU A 87 9.49 2.45 5.34
C GLU A 87 8.38 3.52 5.41
N LEU A 88 7.33 3.37 4.59
CA LEU A 88 6.19 4.30 4.58
C LEU A 88 5.37 4.26 5.87
N LYS A 89 5.15 3.07 6.44
CA LYS A 89 4.47 2.91 7.74
C LYS A 89 5.22 3.63 8.84
N GLU A 90 6.54 3.47 8.89
CA GLU A 90 7.40 4.12 9.89
C GLU A 90 7.34 5.64 9.79
N LEU A 91 7.42 6.19 8.57
CA LEU A 91 7.36 7.64 8.34
C LEU A 91 5.98 8.24 8.68
N LEU A 92 4.90 7.51 8.41
CA LEU A 92 3.53 7.94 8.69
C LEU A 92 3.08 7.61 10.13
N GLY A 93 3.92 6.92 10.91
CA GLY A 93 3.58 6.48 12.27
C GLY A 93 2.42 5.48 12.33
N ILE A 94 2.18 4.72 11.25
CA ILE A 94 1.09 3.74 11.14
C ILE A 94 1.60 2.37 11.60
N LYS A 95 0.86 1.71 12.50
CA LYS A 95 1.16 0.33 12.91
C LYS A 95 0.51 -0.69 11.98
N ASP A 96 1.04 -1.91 11.97
CA ASP A 96 0.50 -3.00 11.14
C ASP A 96 -0.96 -3.31 11.46
N GLU A 97 -1.35 -3.29 12.74
CA GLU A 97 -2.74 -3.55 13.15
C GLU A 97 -3.71 -2.49 12.61
N GLU A 98 -3.20 -1.31 12.27
CA GLU A 98 -3.98 -0.21 11.74
C GLU A 98 -4.23 -0.33 10.24
N LEU A 99 -3.56 -1.21 9.52
CA LEU A 99 -3.88 -1.44 8.11
C LEU A 99 -5.20 -2.18 7.91
N ASN A 100 -5.77 -2.77 8.96
CA ASN A 100 -7.11 -3.32 8.83
C ASN A 100 -8.15 -2.20 8.84
N LEU A 101 -8.52 -1.75 7.64
CA LEU A 101 -9.49 -0.68 7.47
C LEU A 101 -10.92 -1.20 7.71
N ASN A 102 -11.63 -0.59 8.66
CA ASN A 102 -13.05 -0.78 8.86
C ASN A 102 -13.84 0.09 7.87
N LEU A 103 -14.55 -0.54 6.95
CA LEU A 103 -15.37 0.10 5.92
C LEU A 103 -16.85 0.25 6.35
N GLY A 104 -17.16 0.05 7.63
CA GLY A 104 -18.49 0.11 8.21
C GLY A 104 -19.37 -1.05 7.74
N PRO A 105 -20.46 -0.81 6.99
CA PRO A 105 -21.39 -1.87 6.58
C PRO A 105 -20.77 -2.90 5.61
N LEU A 106 -19.64 -2.58 4.99
CA LEU A 106 -18.90 -3.50 4.13
C LEU A 106 -17.94 -4.43 4.91
N GLY A 107 -17.82 -4.22 6.22
CA GLY A 107 -16.91 -4.96 7.09
C GLY A 107 -15.48 -4.45 7.03
N ASN A 108 -14.55 -5.29 7.45
CA ASN A 108 -13.12 -5.00 7.46
C ASN A 108 -12.46 -5.49 6.16
N LEU A 109 -11.46 -4.74 5.68
CA LEU A 109 -10.80 -5.05 4.41
C LEU A 109 -9.76 -6.18 4.52
N MET A 110 -9.15 -6.38 5.70
CA MET A 110 -8.18 -7.45 5.99
C MET A 110 -8.60 -8.34 7.16
#